data_AF-A0A4Q3YIX6-F1
#
_entry.id   AF-A0A4Q3YIX6-F1
#
_cell.length_a   1.000
_cell.length_b   1.000
_cell.length_c   1.000
_cell.angle_alpha   90.00
_cell.angle_beta   90.00
_cell.angle_gamma   90.00
#
_symmetry.space_group_name_H-M   'P 1'
#
loop_
_entity.id
_entity.type
_entity.pdbx_description
1 polymer ?
#
loop_
_entity_poly.entity_id
_entity_poly.type
_entity_poly.pdbx_seq_one_letter_code
_entity_poly.pdbx_strand_id
1 'polypeptide(L)'
;MRVLIFVALMALAGCATAPKNTRNACAIFEQRDGLFNNWQRAARHAEKQYGVPVPILMATIQTESNFRPHAKPPRTKLLGFIPWKR
;
A
#
# COMPACT_ATOMS: atom_id res chain seq x y z
N MET A 1 -1.36 -2.55 35.75
CA MET A 1 -1.48 -1.29 34.99
C MET A 1 -0.28 -1.01 34.08
N ARG A 2 0.95 -0.93 34.60
CA ARG A 2 2.17 -0.58 33.81
C ARG A 2 2.46 -1.51 32.62
N VAL A 3 2.31 -2.83 32.80
CA VAL A 3 2.53 -3.82 31.72
C VAL A 3 1.53 -3.65 30.58
N LEU A 4 0.27 -3.36 30.89
CA LEU A 4 -0.77 -3.14 29.88
C LEU A 4 -0.48 -1.91 29.02
N ILE A 5 0.06 -0.84 29.62
CA ILE A 5 0.45 0.38 28.91
C ILE A 5 1.63 0.11 27.97
N PHE A 6 2.62 -0.69 28.40
CA PHE A 6 3.74 -1.08 27.56
C PHE A 6 3.33 -1.95 26.38
N VAL A 7 2.43 -2.93 26.59
CA VAL A 7 1.88 -3.76 25.52
C VAL A 7 1.06 -2.92 24.54
N ALA A 8 0.27 -1.98 25.03
CA ALA A 8 -0.47 -1.04 24.19
C ALA A 8 0.47 -0.17 23.34
N LEU A 9 1.53 0.39 23.94
CA LEU A 9 2.51 1.21 23.20
C LEU A 9 3.26 0.41 22.12
N MET A 10 3.61 -0.86 22.39
CA MET A 10 4.21 -1.74 21.38
C MET A 10 3.25 -2.07 20.23
N ALA A 11 1.95 -2.20 20.50
CA ALA A 11 0.96 -2.45 19.45
C ALA A 11 0.82 -1.29 18.46
N LEU A 12 1.17 -0.05 18.84
CA LEU A 12 1.17 1.11 17.93
C LEU A 12 2.44 1.21 17.08
N ALA A 13 3.50 0.45 17.38
CA ALA A 13 4.77 0.50 16.66
C ALA A 13 4.76 -0.34 15.37
N GLY A 14 3.85 -0.03 14.43
CA GLY A 14 3.80 -0.65 13.11
C GLY A 14 4.32 0.28 12.01
N CYS A 15 5.51 0.01 11.46
CA CYS A 15 6.02 0.74 10.29
C CYS A 15 5.71 -0.03 9.00
N ALA A 16 4.88 0.54 8.12
CA ALA A 16 4.56 -0.06 6.82
C ALA A 16 5.60 0.36 5.76
N THR A 17 6.50 -0.55 5.39
CA THR A 17 7.53 -0.31 4.35
C THR A 17 7.04 -0.77 2.98
N ALA A 18 7.36 -0.05 1.90
CA ALA A 18 7.01 -0.44 0.52
C ALA A 18 7.73 -1.74 0.07
N PRO A 19 7.16 -2.53 -0.85
CA PRO A 19 7.80 -3.77 -1.32
C PRO A 19 9.08 -3.46 -2.11
N LYS A 20 10.12 -4.28 -1.92
CA LYS A 20 11.45 -4.05 -2.52
C LYS A 20 11.50 -4.41 -4.01
N ASN A 21 10.71 -5.39 -4.44
CA ASN A 21 10.75 -5.91 -5.80
C ASN A 21 9.36 -5.84 -6.44
N THR A 22 9.03 -4.67 -7.00
CA THR A 22 7.70 -4.38 -7.54
C THR A 22 7.48 -4.95 -8.95
N ARG A 23 8.55 -5.28 -9.67
CA ARG A 23 8.48 -5.87 -11.02
C ARG A 23 8.04 -7.33 -11.04
N ASN A 24 7.95 -7.99 -9.89
CA ASN A 24 7.50 -9.38 -9.77
C ASN A 24 6.26 -9.45 -8.88
N ALA A 25 5.09 -9.70 -9.49
CA ALA A 25 3.82 -9.77 -8.77
C ALA A 25 3.79 -10.89 -7.71
N CYS A 26 4.44 -12.03 -7.97
CA CYS A 26 4.54 -13.13 -7.00
C CYS A 26 5.31 -12.69 -5.75
N ALA A 27 6.42 -11.99 -5.92
CA ALA A 27 7.21 -11.46 -4.80
C ALA A 27 6.44 -10.41 -3.97
N ILE A 28 5.53 -9.66 -4.60
CA ILE A 28 4.65 -8.72 -3.89
C ILE A 28 3.64 -9.48 -3.02
N PHE A 29 3.03 -10.53 -3.55
CA PHE A 29 2.09 -11.34 -2.77
C PHE A 29 2.79 -12.01 -1.59
N GLU A 30 3.98 -12.57 -1.78
CA GLU A 30 4.77 -13.16 -0.69
C GLU A 30 5.16 -12.13 0.39
N GLN A 31 5.58 -10.92 -0.01
CA GLN A 31 5.93 -9.85 0.94
C GLN A 31 4.71 -9.27 1.68
N ARG A 32 3.51 -9.48 1.13
CA ARG A 32 2.24 -8.96 1.62
C ARG A 32 1.24 -10.10 1.84
N ASP A 33 1.69 -11.15 2.53
CA ASP A 33 0.84 -12.26 2.98
C ASP A 33 0.64 -12.26 4.51
N GLY A 34 0.75 -11.08 5.14
CA GLY A 34 0.55 -10.93 6.58
C GLY A 34 -0.92 -11.01 6.98
N LEU A 35 -1.18 -11.30 8.26
CA LEU A 35 -2.52 -11.42 8.83
C LEU A 35 -3.42 -10.18 8.57
N PHE A 36 -2.80 -8.99 8.56
CA PHE A 36 -3.48 -7.70 8.38
C PHE A 36 -3.28 -7.07 7.00
N ASN A 37 -2.34 -7.57 6.20
CA ASN A 37 -1.95 -6.99 4.91
C ASN A 37 -1.83 -8.11 3.88
N ASN A 38 -2.95 -8.77 3.55
CA ASN A 38 -3.00 -9.84 2.55
C ASN A 38 -3.44 -9.29 1.19
N TRP A 39 -2.46 -9.04 0.32
CA TRP A 39 -2.71 -8.47 -1.01
C TRP A 39 -3.36 -9.46 -1.97
N GLN A 40 -3.04 -10.74 -1.88
CA GLN A 40 -3.62 -11.76 -2.75
C GLN A 40 -5.13 -11.87 -2.53
N ARG A 41 -5.58 -11.88 -1.27
CA ARG A 41 -7.00 -11.89 -0.92
C ARG A 41 -7.70 -10.63 -1.42
N ALA A 42 -7.09 -9.46 -1.23
CA ALA A 42 -7.64 -8.19 -1.69
C ALA A 42 -7.77 -8.13 -3.23
N ALA A 43 -6.75 -8.57 -3.97
CA ALA A 43 -6.76 -8.59 -5.43
C ALA A 43 -7.84 -9.54 -5.97
N ARG A 44 -7.97 -10.75 -5.40
CA ARG A 44 -9.04 -11.70 -5.78
C ARG A 44 -10.44 -11.20 -5.44
N HIS A 45 -10.58 -10.47 -4.33
CA HIS A 45 -11.85 -9.86 -3.96
C HIS A 45 -12.26 -8.79 -4.98
N ALA A 46 -11.35 -7.91 -5.36
CA ALA A 46 -11.58 -6.91 -6.41
C ALA A 46 -11.88 -7.55 -7.77
N GLU A 47 -11.16 -8.61 -8.15
CA GLU A 47 -11.47 -9.39 -9.35
C GLU A 47 -12.88 -9.97 -9.31
N LYS A 48 -13.30 -10.59 -8.20
CA LYS A 48 -14.65 -11.13 -8.04
C LYS A 48 -15.73 -10.05 -8.08
N GLN A 49 -15.45 -8.87 -7.53
CA GLN A 49 -16.41 -7.78 -7.43
C GLN A 49 -16.57 -7.02 -8.75
N TYR A 50 -15.47 -6.78 -9.46
CA TYR A 50 -15.44 -5.90 -10.65
C TYR A 50 -15.16 -6.64 -11.96
N GLY A 51 -14.87 -7.95 -11.92
CA GLY A 51 -14.58 -8.77 -13.12
C GLY A 51 -13.24 -8.48 -13.79
N VAL A 52 -12.37 -7.67 -13.17
CA VAL A 52 -11.06 -7.32 -13.73
C VAL A 52 -10.01 -8.35 -13.29
N PRO A 53 -9.26 -8.97 -14.21
CA PRO A 53 -8.26 -9.97 -13.84
C PRO A 53 -7.21 -9.40 -12.88
N VAL A 54 -6.82 -10.19 -11.86
CA VAL A 54 -5.73 -9.84 -10.92
C VAL A 54 -4.47 -9.28 -11.61
N PRO A 55 -3.92 -9.87 -12.68
CA PRO A 55 -2.71 -9.33 -13.32
C PRO A 55 -2.91 -7.90 -13.87
N ILE A 56 -4.11 -7.56 -14.35
CA ILE A 56 -4.42 -6.21 -14.83
C ILE A 56 -4.47 -5.23 -13.66
N LEU A 57 -5.13 -5.60 -12.55
CA LEU A 57 -5.17 -4.78 -11.34
C LEU A 57 -3.75 -4.49 -10.82
N MET A 58 -2.90 -5.52 -10.79
CA MET A 58 -1.51 -5.39 -10.34
C MET A 58 -0.68 -4.51 -11.29
N ALA A 59 -0.85 -4.65 -12.61
CA ALA A 59 -0.18 -3.82 -13.61
C ALA A 59 -0.60 -2.34 -13.51
N THR A 60 -1.88 -2.07 -13.26
CA THR A 60 -2.39 -0.71 -13.02
C THR A 60 -1.77 -0.11 -11.77
N ILE A 61 -1.77 -0.83 -10.64
CA ILE A 61 -1.17 -0.36 -9.38
C ILE A 61 0.34 -0.09 -9.56
N GLN A 62 1.02 -0.97 -10.29
CA GLN A 62 2.43 -0.82 -10.65
C GLN A 62 2.69 0.47 -11.43
N THR A 63 1.84 0.78 -12.40
CA THR A 63 2.00 1.96 -13.27
C THR A 63 1.67 3.25 -12.53
N GLU A 64 0.58 3.26 -11.77
CA GLU A 64 0.07 4.47 -11.11
C GLU A 64 0.87 4.86 -9.86
N SER A 65 1.30 3.88 -9.07
CA SER A 65 1.86 4.14 -7.74
C SER A 65 3.11 3.35 -7.41
N ASN A 66 3.47 2.37 -8.25
CA ASN A 66 4.55 1.41 -7.96
C ASN A 66 4.40 0.78 -6.56
N PHE A 67 3.17 0.41 -6.19
CA PHE A 67 2.82 -0.20 -4.90
C PHE A 67 3.13 0.66 -3.66
N ARG A 68 3.26 1.99 -3.83
CA ARG A 68 3.44 2.94 -2.72
C ARG A 68 2.08 3.45 -2.24
N PRO A 69 1.65 3.15 -1.00
CA PRO A 69 0.32 3.52 -0.49
C PRO A 69 0.05 5.03 -0.44
N HIS A 70 1.12 5.83 -0.32
CA HIS A 70 1.04 7.30 -0.25
C HIS A 70 1.70 7.97 -1.46
N ALA A 71 1.69 7.31 -2.62
CA ALA A 71 2.12 7.93 -3.87
C ALA A 71 1.25 9.18 -4.14
N LYS A 72 1.90 10.33 -4.36
CA LYS A 72 1.24 11.59 -4.69
C LYS A 72 1.91 12.17 -5.93
N PRO A 73 1.14 12.54 -6.96
CA PRO A 73 1.67 13.24 -8.12
C PRO A 73 2.31 14.57 -7.70
N PRO A 74 3.39 15.01 -8.38
CA PRO A 74 4.00 16.29 -8.11
C PRO A 74 2.99 17.42 -8.36
N ARG A 75 3.06 18.48 -7.54
CA ARG A 75 2.22 19.68 -7.66
C ARG A 75 3.06 20.92 -7.44
N THR A 76 2.68 22.01 -8.12
CA THR A 76 3.24 23.33 -7.81
C THR A 76 2.68 23.83 -6.47
N LYS A 77 3.49 24.59 -5.74
CA LYS A 77 3.09 25.22 -4.47
C LYS A 77 3.20 26.73 -4.61
N LEU A 78 2.13 27.44 -4.29
CA LEU A 78 2.16 28.89 -4.12
C LEU A 78 2.70 29.20 -2.72
N LEU A 79 3.67 30.13 -2.63
CA LEU A 79 4.32 30.53 -1.38
C LEU A 79 4.97 29.37 -0.58
N GLY A 80 5.29 28.24 -1.23
CA GLY A 80 5.98 27.10 -0.62
C GLY A 80 5.10 26.11 0.16
N PHE A 81 3.83 26.44 0.46
CA PHE A 81 2.94 25.55 1.22
C PHE A 81 1.49 25.49 0.74
N ILE A 82 1.00 26.45 -0.05
CA ILE A 82 -0.37 26.43 -0.59
C ILE A 82 -0.39 25.55 -1.85
N PRO A 83 -1.15 24.44 -1.89
CA PRO A 83 -1.26 23.60 -3.08
C PRO A 83 -1.84 24.42 -4.25
N TRP A 84 -1.18 24.40 -5.41
CA TRP A 84 -1.60 25.15 -6.58
C TRP A 84 -1.92 24.22 -7.76
N LYS A 85 -1.56 24.63 -8.99
CA LYS A 85 -1.82 23.86 -10.21
C LYS A 85 -1.06 22.54 -10.24
N ARG A 86 -1.69 21.54 -10.84
CA ARG A 86 -1.07 20.27 -11.21
C ARG A 86 -0.46 20.40 -12.60
#